data_AF-A0A7J3VTD0-F1
#
_entry.id   AF-A0A7J3VTD0-F1
#
_cell.length_a   1.000
_cell.length_b   1.000
_cell.length_c   1.000
_cell.angle_alpha   90.00
_cell.angle_beta   90.00
_cell.angle_gamma   90.00
#
_symmetry.space_group_name_H-M   'P 1'
#
loop_
_entity.id
_entity.type
_entity.pdbx_description
1 polymer ?
#
loop_
_entity_poly.entity_id
_entity_poly.type
_entity_poly.pdbx_seq_one_letter_code
_entity_poly.pdbx_strand_id
1 'polypeptide(L)' 'MAVRLKKTLFKLLKEDYEFRYALAGFLGMDEVLKRLDRHEAELVKLREDMIAGFKRHDEELAALRAETNKLREDMIAGFR' A
#
# COMPACT_ATOMS: atom_id res chain seq x y z
N MET A 1 13.85 47.26 -1.86
CA MET A 1 14.64 46.08 -1.45
C MET A 1 14.04 44.76 -1.93
N ALA A 2 12.76 44.48 -1.67
CA ALA A 2 12.10 43.21 -2.03
C ALA A 2 12.10 42.86 -3.53
N VAL A 3 11.96 43.84 -4.43
CA VAL A 3 11.97 43.60 -5.89
C VAL A 3 13.33 43.06 -6.36
N ARG A 4 14.43 43.55 -5.78
CA ARG A 4 15.78 43.10 -6.12
C ARG A 4 16.01 41.68 -5.60
N LEU A 5 15.59 41.40 -4.35
CA LEU A 5 15.66 40.06 -3.77
C LEU A 5 14.87 39.03 -4.59
N LYS A 6 13.62 39.34 -4.97
CA LYS A 6 12.79 38.47 -5.80
C LYS A 6 13.46 38.16 -7.13
N LYS A 7 14.01 39.17 -7.82
CA LYS A 7 14.75 38.96 -9.07
C LYS A 7 15.98 38.07 -8.89
N THR A 8 16.76 38.27 -7.83
CA THR A 8 17.92 37.43 -7.51
C THR A 8 17.51 35.99 -7.22
N LEU A 9 16.45 35.79 -6.44
CA LEU A 9 15.92 34.45 -6.13
C LEU A 9 15.49 33.71 -7.41
N PHE A 10 14.77 34.38 -8.32
CA PHE A 10 14.39 33.78 -9.60
C PHE A 10 15.58 33.48 -10.51
N LYS A 11 16.63 34.31 -10.46
CA LYS A 11 17.86 34.07 -11.21
C LYS A 11 18.58 32.81 -10.69
N LEU A 12 18.76 32.71 -9.37
CA LEU A 12 19.35 31.53 -8.72
C LEU A 12 18.54 30.27 -9.01
N LEU A 13 17.22 30.32 -8.88
CA LEU A 13 16.37 29.19 -9.25
C LEU A 13 16.57 28.77 -10.71
N LYS A 14 16.84 29.69 -11.65
CA LYS A 14 17.04 29.35 -13.07
C LYS A 14 18.43 28.83 -13.41
N GLU A 15 19.46 29.36 -12.77
CA GLU A 15 20.86 29.13 -13.13
C GLU A 15 21.51 28.03 -12.28
N ASP A 16 21.05 27.84 -11.04
CA ASP A 16 21.61 26.86 -10.10
C ASP A 16 20.66 25.65 -9.96
N TYR A 17 21.15 24.49 -10.38
CA TYR A 17 20.41 23.23 -10.31
C TYR A 17 20.28 22.75 -8.86
N GLU A 18 21.39 22.63 -8.11
CA GLU A 18 21.37 22.11 -6.74
C GLU A 18 20.45 22.94 -5.84
N PHE A 19 20.51 24.27 -5.96
CA PHE A 19 19.64 25.18 -5.21
C PHE A 19 18.15 24.97 -5.54
N ARG A 20 17.81 24.77 -6.82
CA ARG A 20 16.43 24.49 -7.25
C ARG A 20 15.91 23.18 -6.65
N TYR A 21 16.71 22.11 -6.69
CA TYR A 21 16.30 20.82 -6.14
C TYR A 21 16.21 20.82 -4.62
N ALA A 22 17.12 21.51 -3.93
CA ALA A 22 17.04 21.67 -2.48
C ALA A 22 15.75 22.40 -2.05
N LEU A 23 15.39 23.49 -2.73
CA LEU A 23 14.14 24.21 -2.47
C LEU A 23 12.90 23.39 -2.85
N ALA A 24 12.93 22.69 -3.98
CA ALA A 24 11.82 21.82 -4.39
C ALA A 24 11.62 20.66 -3.39
N GLY A 25 12.71 20.08 -2.89
CA GLY A 25 12.66 19.12 -1.79
C GLY A 25 12.07 19.75 -0.53
N PHE A 26 12.63 20.87 -0.07
CA PHE A 26 12.17 21.54 1.15
C PHE A 26 10.69 21.96 1.10
N LEU A 27 10.23 22.52 -0.02
CA LEU A 27 8.84 22.95 -0.21
C LEU A 27 7.89 21.78 -0.50
N GLY A 28 8.39 20.73 -1.18
CA GLY A 28 7.60 19.57 -1.59
C GLY A 28 7.52 18.46 -0.55
N MET A 29 8.35 18.49 0.49
CA MET A 29 8.42 17.43 1.51
C MET A 29 7.10 17.25 2.27
N ASP A 30 6.37 18.33 2.58
CA ASP A 30 5.08 18.23 3.28
C ASP A 30 4.03 17.45 2.46
N GLU A 31 3.97 17.69 1.15
CA GLU A 31 3.07 16.96 0.25
C GLU A 31 3.52 15.49 0.07
N VAL A 32 4.83 15.24 0.05
CA VAL A 32 5.37 13.88 0.03
C VAL A 32 5.00 13.12 1.30
N LEU A 33 5.14 13.73 2.48
CA LEU A 33 4.76 13.13 3.77
C LEU A 33 3.26 12.81 3.81
N LYS A 34 2.40 13.75 3.40
CA LYS A 34 0.94 13.52 3.31
C LYS A 34 0.56 12.40 2.34
N ARG A 35 1.32 12.20 1.27
CA ARG A 35 1.11 11.07 0.36
C ARG A 35 1.54 9.77 1.00
N LEU A 36 2.69 9.76 1.70
CA LEU A 36 3.16 8.60 2.44
C LEU A 36 2.15 8.16 3.51
N ASP A 37 1.61 9.09 4.31
CA ASP A 37 0.60 8.78 5.32
C ASP A 37 -0.66 8.14 4.71
N ARG A 38 -1.11 8.65 3.56
CA ARG A 38 -2.25 8.07 2.82
C ARG A 38 -1.94 6.67 2.30
N HIS A 39 -0.75 6.47 1.73
CA HIS A 39 -0.32 5.16 1.24
C HIS A 39 -0.19 4.16 2.38
N GLU A 40 0.30 4.58 3.55
CA GLU A 40 0.39 3.73 4.73
C GLU A 40 -1.01 3.28 5.18
N ALA A 41 -1.99 4.18 5.22
CA ALA A 41 -3.38 3.84 5.53
C ALA A 41 -3.99 2.87 4.50
N GLU A 42 -3.71 3.04 3.21
CA GLU A 42 -4.14 2.11 2.16
C GLU A 42 -3.46 0.73 2.29
N LEU A 43 -2.18 0.68 2.65
CA LEU A 43 -1.46 -0.57 2.90
C LEU A 43 -2.03 -1.34 4.09
N VAL A 44 -2.42 -0.64 5.16
CA VAL A 44 -3.08 -1.26 6.31
C VAL A 44 -4.41 -1.90 5.89
N LYS A 45 -5.26 -1.16 5.16
CA LYS A 45 -6.54 -1.70 4.65
C LYS A 45 -6.34 -2.90 3.75
N LEU A 46 -5.39 -2.82 2.81
CA LEU A 46 -5.09 -3.92 1.90
C LEU A 46 -4.66 -5.18 2.68
N ARG A 47 -3.87 -5.01 3.76
CA ARG A 47 -3.44 -6.12 4.61
C ARG A 47 -4.61 -6.74 5.37
N GLU A 48 -5.54 -5.92 5.88
CA GLU A 48 -6.76 -6.39 6.54
C GLU A 48 -7.65 -7.18 5.57
N ASP A 49 -7.90 -6.64 4.38
CA ASP A 49 -8.70 -7.29 3.33
C ASP A 49 -8.05 -8.62 2.90
N MET A 50 -6.73 -8.65 2.78
CA MET A 50 -5.99 -9.87 2.46
C MET A 50 -6.13 -10.94 3.55
N ILE A 51 -5.99 -10.56 4.83
CA ILE A 51 -6.19 -11.49 5.95
C ILE A 51 -7.61 -12.03 5.97
N ALA A 52 -8.62 -11.17 5.77
CA ALA A 52 -10.01 -11.60 5.68
C ALA A 52 -10.25 -12.54 4.48
N GLY A 53 -9.62 -12.27 3.34
CA GLY A 53 -9.63 -13.14 2.17
C GLY A 53 -9.08 -14.53 2.48
N PHE A 54 -7.90 -14.60 3.11
CA PHE A 54 -7.29 -15.89 3.49
C PHE A 54 -8.15 -16.67 4.47
N LYS A 55 -8.74 -16.02 5.48
CA LYS A 55 -9.64 -16.69 6.43
C LYS A 55 -10.83 -17.37 5.74
N ARG A 56 -11.48 -16.68 4.79
CA ARG A 56 -12.59 -17.27 4.02
C ARG A 56 -12.14 -18.50 3.23
N HIS A 57 -10.97 -18.45 2.61
CA HIS A 57 -10.44 -19.60 1.88
C HIS A 57 -10.05 -20.76 2.79
N ASP A 58 -9.51 -20.48 3.98
CA ASP A 58 -9.24 -21.53 4.97
C ASP A 58 -10.53 -22.23 5.42
N GLU A 59 -11.63 -21.47 5.61
CA GLU A 59 -12.95 -22.01 5.93
C GLU A 59 -13.51 -22.87 4.77
N GLU A 60 -13.44 -22.40 3.53
CA GLU A 60 -13.85 -23.16 2.34
C GLU A 60 -13.04 -24.45 2.20
N LEU A 61 -11.72 -24.40 2.38
CA LEU A 61 -10.85 -25.57 2.34
C LEU A 61 -11.17 -26.56 3.47
N ALA A 62 -11.50 -26.08 4.66
CA ALA A 62 -11.91 -26.93 5.78
C ALA A 62 -13.23 -27.65 5.47
N ALA A 63 -14.21 -26.95 4.90
CA ALA A 63 -15.48 -27.53 4.49
C ALA A 63 -15.29 -28.61 3.41
N LEU A 64 -14.50 -28.33 2.37
CA LEU A 64 -14.18 -29.30 1.32
C LEU A 64 -13.45 -30.53 1.86
N ARG A 65 -12.53 -30.36 2.80
CA ARG A 65 -11.84 -31.49 3.47
C ARG A 65 -12.83 -32.34 4.25
N ALA A 66 -13.76 -31.73 4.97
CA ALA A 66 -14.80 -32.45 5.71
C ALA A 66 -15.70 -33.26 4.76
N GLU A 67 -16.15 -32.66 3.66
CA GLU A 67 -16.94 -33.35 2.63
C GLU A 67 -16.17 -34.52 2.00
N THR A 68 -14.89 -34.32 1.67
CA THR A 68 -14.01 -35.36 1.12
C THR A 68 -13.86 -36.53 2.10
N ASN A 69 -13.71 -36.25 3.39
CA ASN A 69 -13.61 -37.28 4.41
C ASN A 69 -14.91 -38.06 4.56
N LYS A 70 -16.06 -37.38 4.58
CA LYS A 70 -17.37 -38.02 4.62
C LYS A 70 -17.59 -38.93 3.41
N LEU A 71 -17.28 -38.45 2.19
CA LEU A 71 -17.39 -39.27 0.99
C LEU A 71 -16.51 -40.52 1.07
N ARG A 72 -15.29 -40.40 1.61
CA ARG A 72 -14.40 -41.54 1.81
C ARG A 72 -14.99 -42.56 2.79
N GLU A 73 -15.59 -42.09 3.89
CA GLU A 73 -16.26 -42.96 4.86
C GLU A 73 -17.45 -43.69 4.24
N ASP A 74 -18.32 -42.98 3.52
CA ASP A 74 -19.48 -43.54 2.83
C ASP A 74 -19.07 -44.60 1.80
N MET A 75 -18.00 -44.34 1.03
CA MET A 75 -17.44 -45.31 0.09
C MET A 75 -16.95 -46.58 0.83
N ILE A 76 -16.15 -46.43 1.88
CA ILE A 76 -15.63 -47.57 2.65
C ILE A 76 -16.78 -48.40 3.24
N ALA A 77 -17.84 -47.75 3.72
CA ALA A 77 -19.03 -48.42 4.24
C ALA A 77 -19.77 -49.22 3.16
N GLY A 78 -19.89 -48.69 1.94
CA GLY A 78 -20.54 -49.38 0.82
C GLY A 78 -19.79 -50.59 0.26
N PHE A 79 -18.50 -50.75 0.59
CA PHE A 79 -17.70 -51.93 0.23
C PHE A 79 -17.69 -53.02 1.33
N ARG A 80 -18.34 -52.79 2.48
CA ARG A 80 -18.51 -53.77 3.56
C ARG A 80 -19.88 -54.43 3.49
#